data_AF-A0A3G2C7Y8-F1
#
_entry.id   AF-A0A3G2C7Y8-F1
#
_cell.length_a   1.000
_cell.length_b   1.000
_cell.length_c   1.000
_cell.angle_alpha   90.00
_cell.angle_beta   90.00
_cell.angle_gamma   90.00
#
_symmetry.space_group_name_H-M   'P 1'
#
loop_
_entity.id
_entity.type
_entity.pdbx_description
1 polymer ?
#
loop_
_entity_poly.entity_id
_entity_poly.type
_entity_poly.pdbx_seq_one_letter_code
_entity_poly.pdbx_strand_id
1 'polypeptide(L)'
;IDVNHTLVYYDHRTSEGKRGCYFNVNTPKTEAGNRQVPMLDFVKEAFKMEKERQEMLDLHCEATVDGYTDFIFINRFGLPQHQATLNKAIRRIIRDCNDEQFLKDESPDVLLPHFSCHSLRHTFTTRMCEAGVNVKVIQDTLGHKDISTTLNIYTDVTKELKRTEFEGLDLYFKTV
;
A
#
# COMPACT_ATOMS: atom_id res chain seq x y z
N ILE A 1 -2.07 4.08 12.86
CA ILE A 1 -2.92 3.00 12.31
C ILE A 1 -2.34 1.69 12.80
N ASP A 2 -3.09 0.94 13.60
CA ASP A 2 -2.68 -0.39 14.04
C ASP A 2 -2.96 -1.41 12.92
N VAL A 3 -1.93 -2.14 12.52
CA VAL A 3 -2.04 -3.23 11.56
C VAL A 3 -1.72 -4.52 12.29
N ASN A 4 -2.75 -5.27 12.64
CA ASN A 4 -2.64 -6.51 13.41
C ASN A 4 -3.50 -7.66 12.83
N HIS A 5 -4.09 -7.44 11.66
CA HIS A 5 -4.91 -8.41 10.94
C HIS A 5 -4.80 -8.19 9.43
N THR A 6 -5.14 -9.20 8.64
CA THR A 6 -5.21 -9.13 7.18
C THR A 6 -6.51 -9.73 6.70
N LEU A 7 -7.28 -8.97 5.93
CA LEU A 7 -8.45 -9.47 5.23
C LEU A 7 -7.99 -10.27 4.00
N VAL A 8 -8.34 -11.56 3.96
CA VAL A 8 -7.98 -12.49 2.89
C VAL A 8 -9.25 -12.98 2.21
N TYR A 9 -9.22 -13.04 0.88
CA TYR A 9 -10.31 -13.59 0.09
C TYR A 9 -9.95 -15.00 -0.40
N TYR A 10 -10.85 -15.94 -0.18
CA TYR A 10 -10.72 -17.32 -0.63
C TYR A 10 -11.74 -17.63 -1.72
N ASP A 11 -11.28 -18.21 -2.84
CA ASP A 11 -12.10 -18.81 -3.89
C ASP A 11 -11.90 -20.33 -3.82
N HIS A 12 -12.73 -21.02 -3.03
CA HIS A 12 -12.67 -22.47 -2.91
C HIS A 12 -13.63 -23.13 -3.92
N ARG A 13 -13.05 -23.71 -4.96
CA ARG A 13 -13.76 -24.46 -6.02
C ARG A 13 -13.75 -25.98 -5.85
N THR A 14 -13.24 -26.53 -4.74
CA THR A 14 -13.07 -27.98 -4.57
C THR A 14 -14.11 -28.64 -3.65
N SER A 15 -14.26 -29.96 -3.82
CA SER A 15 -15.36 -30.82 -3.40
C SER A 15 -15.48 -31.07 -1.89
N GLU A 16 -14.48 -30.74 -1.07
CA GLU A 16 -14.38 -31.17 0.34
C GLU A 16 -14.41 -30.03 1.37
N GLY A 17 -14.69 -28.78 0.96
CA GLY A 17 -14.77 -27.61 1.85
C GLY A 17 -16.05 -26.77 1.68
N LYS A 18 -16.18 -25.69 2.47
CA LYS A 18 -17.23 -24.68 2.28
C LYS A 18 -17.16 -24.16 0.84
N ARG A 19 -18.15 -24.53 0.02
CA ARG A 19 -18.27 -24.06 -1.37
C ARG A 19 -18.48 -22.56 -1.39
N GLY A 20 -17.69 -21.85 -2.17
CA GLY A 20 -17.94 -20.44 -2.49
C GLY A 20 -16.74 -19.53 -2.35
N CYS A 21 -17.04 -18.26 -2.55
CA CYS A 21 -16.13 -17.13 -2.46
C CYS A 21 -16.43 -16.36 -1.17
N TYR A 22 -15.45 -16.20 -0.28
CA TYR A 22 -15.68 -15.53 1.00
C TYR A 22 -14.41 -14.85 1.52
N PHE A 23 -14.61 -13.92 2.45
CA PHE A 23 -13.53 -13.26 3.17
C PHE A 23 -13.29 -13.94 4.53
N ASN A 24 -12.03 -13.89 4.98
CA ASN A 24 -11.62 -14.20 6.34
C ASN A 24 -10.69 -13.10 6.85
N VAL A 25 -10.60 -12.97 8.17
CA VAL A 25 -9.62 -12.14 8.85
C VAL A 25 -8.55 -13.05 9.46
N ASN A 26 -7.34 -12.96 8.93
CA ASN A 26 -6.19 -13.71 9.43
C ASN A 26 -5.35 -12.82 10.35
N THR A 27 -4.91 -13.37 11.48
CA THR A 27 -3.87 -12.77 12.30
C THR A 27 -2.52 -12.88 11.59
N PRO A 28 -1.59 -11.92 11.80
CA PRO A 28 -0.23 -12.01 11.32
C PRO A 28 0.43 -13.31 11.75
N LYS A 29 1.15 -13.93 10.81
CA LYS A 29 1.91 -15.17 11.07
C LYS A 29 3.14 -14.94 11.95
N THR A 30 3.57 -13.68 12.08
CA THR A 30 4.77 -13.27 12.82
C THR A 30 4.51 -11.96 13.56
N GLU A 31 5.24 -11.71 14.65
CA GLU A 31 5.14 -10.43 15.39
C GLU A 31 5.43 -9.22 14.50
N ALA A 32 6.37 -9.33 13.56
CA ALA A 32 6.67 -8.25 12.61
C ALA A 32 5.47 -7.85 11.74
N GLY A 33 4.45 -8.69 11.61
CA GLY A 33 3.22 -8.31 10.91
C GLY A 33 2.28 -7.45 11.75
N ASN A 34 2.41 -7.47 13.09
CA ASN A 34 1.78 -6.52 14.01
C ASN A 34 2.62 -5.24 14.04
N ARG A 35 2.07 -4.12 13.59
CA ARG A 35 2.81 -2.86 13.49
C ARG A 35 1.93 -1.64 13.58
N GLN A 36 2.53 -0.51 13.91
CA GLN A 36 1.89 0.79 13.87
C GLN A 36 2.43 1.60 12.70
N VAL A 37 1.53 2.06 11.85
CA VAL A 37 1.87 2.98 10.75
C VAL A 37 1.43 4.39 11.15
N PRO A 38 2.36 5.35 11.27
CA PRO A 38 2.01 6.75 11.48
C PRO A 38 1.13 7.25 10.33
N MET A 39 0.00 7.89 10.66
CA MET A 39 -0.91 8.45 9.67
C MET A 39 -0.44 9.85 9.30
N LEU A 40 -0.07 10.04 8.03
CA LEU A 40 0.24 11.37 7.49
C LEU A 40 -1.06 12.19 7.33
N ASP A 41 -0.97 13.52 7.41
CA ASP A 41 -2.16 14.38 7.39
C ASP A 41 -2.99 14.21 6.12
N PHE A 42 -2.37 14.13 4.94
CA PHE A 42 -3.11 13.90 3.70
C PHE A 42 -3.79 12.52 3.65
N VAL A 43 -3.27 11.52 4.37
CA VAL A 43 -3.91 10.20 4.51
C VAL A 43 -5.14 10.30 5.42
N LYS A 44 -5.04 11.08 6.51
CA LYS A 44 -6.17 11.38 7.39
C LYS A 44 -7.29 12.09 6.63
N GLU A 45 -6.95 13.10 5.83
CA GLU A 45 -7.92 13.80 5.01
C GLU A 45 -8.55 12.88 3.96
N ALA A 46 -7.77 11.99 3.32
CA ALA A 46 -8.32 10.99 2.42
C ALA A 46 -9.35 10.05 3.09
N PHE A 47 -9.11 9.63 4.34
CA PHE A 47 -10.08 8.84 5.10
C PHE A 47 -11.37 9.63 5.43
N LYS A 48 -11.25 10.92 5.74
CA LYS A 48 -12.42 11.78 5.96
C LYS A 48 -13.24 11.95 4.69
N MET A 49 -12.58 12.21 3.56
CA MET A 49 -13.23 12.32 2.25
C MET A 49 -13.99 11.04 1.90
N GLU A 50 -13.40 9.88 2.17
CA GLU A 50 -14.07 8.59 1.94
C GLU A 50 -15.30 8.41 2.86
N LYS A 51 -15.20 8.82 4.13
CA LYS A 51 -16.33 8.79 5.07
C LYS A 51 -17.46 9.71 4.61
N GLU A 52 -17.16 10.96 4.25
CA GLU A 52 -18.14 11.91 3.73
C GLU A 52 -18.81 11.39 2.44
N ARG A 53 -18.02 10.78 1.54
CA ARG A 53 -18.53 10.16 0.31
C ARG A 53 -19.51 9.02 0.62
N GLN A 54 -19.20 8.19 1.63
CA GLN A 54 -20.07 7.10 2.06
C GLN A 54 -21.37 7.62 2.65
N GLU A 55 -21.30 8.62 3.53
CA GLU A 55 -22.48 9.28 4.12
C GLU A 55 -23.38 9.91 3.05
N MET A 56 -22.79 10.62 2.07
CA MET A 56 -23.54 11.23 0.96
C MET A 56 -24.26 10.21 0.07
N LEU A 57 -23.75 8.99 -0.02
CA LEU A 57 -24.31 7.91 -0.84
C LEU A 57 -25.15 6.92 -0.02
N ASP A 58 -25.38 7.20 1.27
CA ASP A 58 -26.03 6.30 2.22
C ASP A 58 -25.41 4.88 2.22
N LEU A 59 -24.09 4.82 2.04
CA LEU A 59 -23.34 3.58 1.92
C LEU A 59 -22.70 3.23 3.25
N HIS A 60 -23.12 2.11 3.83
CA HIS A 60 -22.58 1.62 5.11
C HIS A 60 -22.12 0.16 5.00
N CYS A 61 -21.26 -0.24 5.94
CA CYS A 61 -20.74 -1.59 5.98
C CYS A 61 -21.84 -2.55 6.45
N GLU A 62 -22.19 -3.51 5.60
CA GLU A 62 -23.18 -4.56 5.86
C GLU A 62 -22.53 -5.90 6.23
N ALA A 63 -21.21 -5.97 6.11
CA ALA A 63 -20.47 -7.20 6.34
C ALA A 63 -19.97 -7.34 7.77
N THR A 64 -20.09 -8.56 8.29
CA THR A 64 -19.33 -9.05 9.44
C THR A 64 -18.44 -10.20 8.97
N VAL A 65 -17.13 -10.11 9.19
CA VAL A 65 -16.16 -11.16 8.82
C VAL A 65 -15.35 -11.54 10.04
N ASP A 66 -15.48 -12.79 10.50
CA ASP A 66 -14.78 -13.31 11.69
C ASP A 66 -14.90 -12.41 12.94
N GLY A 67 -16.06 -11.77 13.12
CA GLY A 67 -16.34 -10.86 14.24
C GLY A 67 -15.91 -9.40 14.01
N TYR A 68 -15.28 -9.08 12.88
CA TYR A 68 -14.93 -7.72 12.50
C TYR A 68 -16.02 -7.08 11.64
N THR A 69 -16.36 -5.83 11.97
CA THR A 69 -17.36 -4.99 11.30
C THR A 69 -16.75 -3.64 10.91
N ASP A 70 -17.57 -2.73 10.38
CA ASP A 70 -17.19 -1.33 10.13
C ASP A 70 -16.00 -1.18 9.18
N PHE A 71 -15.96 -2.04 8.16
CA PHE A 71 -14.97 -1.95 7.10
C PHE A 71 -15.10 -0.60 6.38
N ILE A 72 -14.00 0.16 6.34
CA ILE A 72 -13.97 1.45 5.65
C ILE A 72 -14.09 1.24 4.14
N PHE A 73 -13.30 0.35 3.54
CA PHE A 73 -13.30 0.19 2.08
C PHE A 73 -14.32 -0.87 1.64
N ILE A 74 -15.53 -0.40 1.33
CA ILE A 74 -16.67 -1.22 0.89
C ILE A 74 -17.07 -0.93 -0.56
N ASN A 75 -17.73 -1.90 -1.19
CA ASN A 75 -18.35 -1.74 -2.49
C ASN A 75 -19.76 -1.17 -2.37
N ARG A 76 -20.43 -0.91 -3.49
CA ARG A 76 -21.80 -0.35 -3.54
C ARG A 76 -22.89 -1.19 -2.85
N PHE A 77 -22.56 -2.39 -2.39
CA PHE A 77 -23.46 -3.30 -1.68
C PHE A 77 -23.10 -3.40 -0.19
N GLY A 78 -22.21 -2.54 0.33
CA GLY A 78 -21.80 -2.57 1.73
C GLY A 78 -20.80 -3.68 2.08
N LEU A 79 -20.27 -4.41 1.10
CA LEU A 79 -19.33 -5.52 1.32
C LEU A 79 -17.87 -5.09 1.12
N PRO A 80 -16.89 -5.71 1.80
CA PRO A 80 -15.48 -5.35 1.68
C PRO A 80 -14.96 -5.40 0.25
N GLN A 81 -14.12 -4.44 -0.10
CA GLN A 81 -13.50 -4.37 -1.43
C GLN A 81 -12.50 -5.51 -1.65
N HIS A 82 -12.60 -6.14 -2.81
CA HIS A 82 -11.70 -7.22 -3.21
C HIS A 82 -10.43 -6.66 -3.89
N GLN A 83 -9.26 -7.17 -3.52
CA GLN A 83 -7.96 -6.70 -4.05
C GLN A 83 -7.86 -6.78 -5.59
N ALA A 84 -8.41 -7.82 -6.21
CA ALA A 84 -8.38 -7.92 -7.68
C ALA A 84 -9.26 -6.85 -8.34
N THR A 85 -10.33 -6.38 -7.68
CA THR A 85 -11.16 -5.28 -8.18
C THR A 85 -10.37 -3.98 -8.16
N LEU A 86 -9.62 -3.73 -7.09
CA LEU A 86 -8.74 -2.56 -7.00
C LEU A 86 -7.63 -2.58 -8.08
N ASN A 87 -6.97 -3.72 -8.29
CA ASN A 87 -5.98 -3.85 -9.36
C ASN A 87 -6.61 -3.70 -10.77
N LYS A 88 -7.86 -4.13 -10.97
CA LYS A 88 -8.59 -3.86 -12.23
C LYS A 88 -8.89 -2.37 -12.39
N ALA A 89 -9.25 -1.67 -11.32
CA ALA A 89 -9.47 -0.22 -11.35
C ALA A 89 -8.17 0.53 -11.70
N ILE A 90 -7.03 0.17 -11.08
CA ILE A 90 -5.72 0.73 -11.42
C ILE A 90 -5.40 0.56 -12.91
N ARG A 91 -5.62 -0.64 -13.48
CA ARG A 91 -5.38 -0.87 -14.92
C ARG A 91 -6.27 -0.01 -15.82
N ARG A 92 -7.51 0.25 -15.41
CA ARG A 92 -8.43 1.14 -16.15
C ARG A 92 -7.91 2.57 -16.10
N ILE A 93 -7.53 3.05 -14.91
CA ILE A 93 -6.95 4.39 -14.74
C ILE A 93 -5.70 4.55 -15.60
N ILE A 94 -4.77 3.58 -15.60
CA ILE A 94 -3.56 3.61 -16.43
C ILE A 94 -3.92 3.75 -17.91
N ARG A 95 -4.86 2.93 -18.40
CA ARG A 95 -5.31 2.99 -19.80
C ARG A 95 -5.90 4.36 -20.10
N ASP A 96 -6.86 4.83 -19.29
CA ASP A 96 -7.56 6.09 -19.55
C ASP A 96 -6.59 7.28 -19.54
N CYS A 97 -5.63 7.32 -18.61
CA CYS A 97 -4.57 8.33 -18.59
C CYS A 97 -3.65 8.26 -19.82
N ASN A 98 -3.30 7.06 -20.29
CA ASN A 98 -2.44 6.89 -21.47
C ASN A 98 -3.20 7.27 -22.74
N ASP A 99 -4.46 6.87 -22.87
CA ASP A 99 -5.34 7.24 -23.98
C ASP A 99 -5.48 8.78 -24.06
N GLU A 100 -5.61 9.47 -22.92
CA GLU A 100 -5.60 10.94 -22.87
C GLU A 100 -4.29 11.57 -23.37
N GLN A 101 -3.14 10.90 -23.20
CA GLN A 101 -1.88 11.40 -23.76
C GLN A 101 -1.86 11.24 -25.28
N PHE A 102 -2.32 10.09 -25.79
CA PHE A 102 -2.41 9.83 -27.24
C PHE A 102 -3.41 10.75 -27.96
N LEU A 103 -4.41 11.30 -27.25
CA LEU A 103 -5.31 12.31 -27.80
C LEU A 103 -4.64 13.69 -27.95
N LYS A 104 -3.57 13.96 -27.20
CA LYS A 104 -2.85 15.25 -27.22
C LYS A 104 -1.67 15.23 -28.19
N ASP A 105 -1.02 14.08 -28.31
CA ASP A 105 0.16 13.86 -29.15
C ASP A 105 0.10 12.45 -29.75
N GLU A 106 0.42 12.30 -31.04
CA GLU A 106 0.51 11.00 -31.71
C GLU A 106 1.67 10.14 -31.17
N SER A 107 2.69 10.76 -30.58
CA SER A 107 3.86 10.10 -30.00
C SER A 107 4.21 10.68 -28.62
N PRO A 108 3.39 10.40 -27.58
CA PRO A 108 3.58 10.98 -26.26
C PRO A 108 4.89 10.51 -25.61
N ASP A 109 5.65 11.45 -25.06
CA ASP A 109 6.94 11.20 -24.42
C ASP A 109 6.86 10.40 -23.10
N VAL A 110 5.73 10.53 -22.38
CA VAL A 110 5.56 9.93 -21.05
C VAL A 110 4.23 9.20 -20.94
N LEU A 111 4.31 7.88 -20.75
CA LEU A 111 3.17 7.01 -20.47
C LEU A 111 3.29 6.40 -19.08
N LEU A 112 2.14 6.17 -18.45
CA LEU A 112 2.08 5.41 -17.22
C LEU A 112 2.40 3.94 -17.50
N PRO A 113 3.38 3.35 -16.78
CA PRO A 113 3.67 1.94 -16.89
C PRO A 113 2.58 1.11 -16.23
N HIS A 114 2.58 -0.20 -16.48
CA HIS A 114 1.72 -1.12 -15.73
C HIS A 114 2.20 -1.22 -14.27
N PHE A 115 1.29 -1.00 -13.33
CA PHE A 115 1.57 -1.18 -11.91
C PHE A 115 0.36 -1.72 -11.14
N SER A 116 0.60 -2.15 -9.89
CA SER A 116 -0.40 -2.75 -9.00
C SER A 116 -0.39 -2.09 -7.62
N CYS A 117 -1.30 -2.51 -6.74
CA CYS A 117 -1.28 -2.08 -5.33
C CYS A 117 0.06 -2.39 -4.64
N HIS A 118 0.71 -3.50 -5.00
CA HIS A 118 2.01 -3.85 -4.44
C HIS A 118 3.10 -2.88 -4.92
N SER A 119 3.03 -2.45 -6.18
CA SER A 119 3.92 -1.44 -6.75
C SER A 119 3.82 -0.12 -5.99
N LEU A 120 2.62 0.30 -5.57
CA LEU A 120 2.44 1.51 -4.76
C LEU A 120 3.18 1.43 -3.41
N ARG A 121 3.16 0.25 -2.77
CA ARG A 121 3.93 0.01 -1.53
C ARG A 121 5.43 0.07 -1.78
N HIS A 122 5.91 -0.42 -2.92
CA HIS A 122 7.31 -0.25 -3.31
C HIS A 122 7.66 1.22 -3.50
N THR A 123 6.84 1.98 -4.23
CA THR A 123 7.05 3.43 -4.43
C THR A 123 7.10 4.16 -3.09
N PHE A 124 6.18 3.87 -2.16
CA PHE A 124 6.22 4.44 -0.81
C PHE A 124 7.53 4.14 -0.08
N THR A 125 8.03 2.91 -0.21
CA THR A 125 9.31 2.48 0.37
C THR A 125 10.47 3.26 -0.24
N THR A 126 10.53 3.35 -1.57
CA THR A 126 11.56 4.12 -2.29
C THR A 126 11.55 5.58 -1.88
N ARG A 127 10.38 6.21 -1.77
CA ARG A 127 10.26 7.61 -1.32
C ARG A 127 10.74 7.82 0.11
N MET A 128 10.47 6.89 1.03
CA MET A 128 11.03 6.96 2.38
C MET A 128 12.57 6.86 2.36
N CYS A 129 13.13 5.99 1.51
CA CYS A 129 14.58 5.89 1.35
C CYS A 129 15.19 7.18 0.78
N GLU A 130 14.62 7.73 -0.28
CA GLU A 130 15.05 9.00 -0.91
C GLU A 130 14.99 10.17 0.08
N ALA A 131 14.00 10.18 0.98
CA ALA A 131 13.86 11.17 2.04
C ALA A 131 14.84 10.95 3.23
N GLY A 132 15.71 9.93 3.17
CA GLY A 132 16.67 9.65 4.24
C GLY A 132 16.05 9.04 5.50
N VAL A 133 14.85 8.45 5.42
CA VAL A 133 14.23 7.80 6.58
C VAL A 133 15.07 6.59 7.00
N ASN A 134 15.31 6.47 8.31
CA ASN A 134 16.09 5.37 8.86
C ASN A 134 15.53 4.00 8.43
N VAL A 135 16.40 3.12 7.92
CA VAL A 135 16.02 1.79 7.40
C VAL A 135 15.23 0.97 8.39
N LYS A 136 15.54 1.08 9.69
CA LYS A 136 14.83 0.33 10.72
C LYS A 136 13.38 0.81 10.85
N VAL A 137 13.15 2.11 10.73
CA VAL A 137 11.81 2.71 10.71
C VAL A 137 11.04 2.26 9.47
N ILE A 138 11.70 2.25 8.31
CA ILE A 138 11.09 1.74 7.06
C ILE A 138 10.70 0.27 7.21
N GLN A 139 11.59 -0.56 7.74
CA GLN A 139 11.36 -1.99 7.94
C GLN A 139 10.17 -2.24 8.87
N ASP A 140 10.12 -1.53 9.99
CA ASP A 140 9.05 -1.60 10.98
C ASP A 140 7.70 -1.17 10.39
N THR A 141 7.67 -0.04 9.69
CA THR A 141 6.46 0.50 9.02
C THR A 141 5.89 -0.48 7.99
N LEU A 142 6.76 -1.22 7.28
CA LEU A 142 6.35 -2.20 6.29
C LEU A 142 6.04 -3.58 6.91
N GLY A 143 6.58 -3.90 8.08
CA GLY A 143 6.47 -5.23 8.69
C GLY A 143 7.27 -6.29 7.93
N HIS A 144 8.39 -5.91 7.31
CA HIS A 144 9.29 -6.86 6.62
C HIS A 144 10.19 -7.55 7.64
N LYS A 145 10.00 -8.86 7.86
CA LYS A 145 10.89 -9.65 8.73
C LYS A 145 12.31 -9.70 8.18
N ASP A 146 12.44 -9.86 6.86
CA ASP A 146 13.73 -9.85 6.18
C ASP A 146 13.98 -8.49 5.54
N ILE A 147 15.12 -7.92 5.90
CA ILE A 147 15.61 -6.65 5.37
C ILE A 147 16.02 -6.79 3.90
N SER A 148 16.30 -8.00 3.40
CA SER A 148 16.70 -8.26 2.01
C SER A 148 15.67 -7.75 0.99
N THR A 149 14.37 -7.85 1.30
CA THR A 149 13.30 -7.37 0.41
C THR A 149 13.28 -5.84 0.32
N THR A 150 13.61 -5.16 1.43
CA THR A 150 13.77 -3.70 1.48
C THR A 150 15.11 -3.26 0.88
N LEU A 151 16.18 -4.05 1.11
CA LEU A 151 17.55 -3.83 0.63
C LEU A 151 17.70 -4.03 -0.89
N ASN A 152 16.90 -4.90 -1.50
CA ASN A 152 16.90 -5.09 -2.96
C ASN A 152 16.36 -3.86 -3.71
N ILE A 153 15.49 -3.06 -3.07
CA ILE A 153 15.09 -1.72 -3.58
C ILE A 153 16.23 -0.71 -3.33
N TYR A 154 17.02 -0.97 -2.29
CA TYR A 154 18.01 -0.08 -1.71
C TYR A 154 19.30 -0.03 -2.53
N THR A 155 19.63 -1.05 -3.33
CA THR A 155 20.94 -1.18 -3.99
C THR A 155 21.34 0.02 -4.86
N ASP A 156 20.37 0.70 -5.46
CA ASP A 156 20.63 1.89 -6.28
C ASP A 156 20.70 3.18 -5.45
N VAL A 157 19.86 3.29 -4.42
CA VAL A 157 19.83 4.45 -3.49
C VAL A 157 21.03 4.44 -2.54
N THR A 158 21.58 3.27 -2.22
CA THR A 158 22.62 3.13 -1.16
C THR A 158 23.93 3.81 -1.50
N LYS A 159 24.29 3.93 -2.78
CA LYS A 159 25.59 4.49 -3.17
C LYS A 159 25.65 5.99 -2.89
N GLU A 160 24.63 6.73 -3.29
CA GLU A 160 24.53 8.17 -2.99
C GLU A 160 24.31 8.42 -1.51
N LEU A 161 23.45 7.63 -0.84
CA LEU A 161 23.22 7.77 0.59
C LEU A 161 24.50 7.51 1.40
N LYS A 162 25.28 6.46 1.08
CA LYS A 162 26.57 6.20 1.73
C LYS A 162 27.53 7.37 1.60
N ARG A 163 27.61 8.00 0.43
CA ARG A 163 28.49 9.16 0.23
C ARG A 163 28.06 10.31 1.13
N THR A 164 26.78 10.66 1.14
CA THR A 164 26.22 11.75 1.97
C THR A 164 26.39 11.50 3.47
N GLU A 165 26.15 10.26 3.94
CA GLU A 165 26.33 9.88 5.34
C GLU A 165 27.81 10.01 5.79
N PHE A 166 28.75 9.58 4.94
CA PHE A 166 30.18 9.73 5.23
C PHE A 166 30.65 11.19 5.18
N GLU A 167 30.09 12.02 4.29
CA GLU A 167 30.33 13.47 4.29
C GLU A 167 29.82 14.12 5.58
N GLY A 168 28.60 13.76 6.03
CA GLY A 168 28.04 14.23 7.30
C GLY A 168 28.87 13.80 8.52
N LEU A 169 29.39 12.57 8.50
CA LEU A 169 30.27 12.05 9.55
C LEU A 169 31.61 12.79 9.61
N ASP A 170 32.22 13.06 8.45
CA ASP A 170 33.47 13.81 8.36
C ASP A 170 33.28 15.27 8.84
N LEU A 171 32.15 15.89 8.53
CA LEU A 171 31.75 17.19 9.08
C LEU A 171 31.60 17.14 10.61
N TYR A 172 30.91 16.12 11.15
CA TYR A 172 30.76 15.96 12.59
C TYR A 172 32.13 15.88 13.30
N PHE A 173 33.05 15.05 12.81
CA PHE A 173 34.40 14.93 13.39
C PHE A 173 35.29 16.17 13.20
N LYS A 174 34.98 17.05 12.25
CA LYS A 174 35.66 18.35 12.09
C LYS A 174 35.11 19.44 13.01
N THR A 175 33.91 19.24 13.55
CA THR A 175 33.20 20.24 14.38
C THR A 175 33.25 19.91 15.87
N VAL A 176 33.73 18.70 16.23
CA VAL A 176 34.00 18.23 17.60
C VAL A 176 35.50 18.26 17.85
#